data_AF-A0A925Q1Q7-F1
#
_entry.id   AF-A0A925Q1Q7-F1
#
_cell.length_a   1.000
_cell.length_b   1.000
_cell.length_c   1.000
_cell.angle_alpha   90.00
_cell.angle_beta   90.00
_cell.angle_gamma   90.00
#
_symmetry.space_group_name_H-M   'P 1'
#
loop_
_entity.id
_entity.type
_entity.pdbx_description
1 polymer ?
#
loop_
_entity_poly.entity_id
_entity_poly.type
_entity_poly.pdbx_seq_one_letter_code
_entity_poly.pdbx_strand_id
1 'polypeptide(L)'
;DAKINIDANALFRQKKLAEQRDASQEDPIERQAAEHDLNYVSLDGDIACMVNGAGLAMATMDLIKLHGGNPANFLDVGGGATAERVTAAFKLILSNKKVRAILVNIFGGIVRCDLIAEGVMIAVKQVGVSVPVIVRLEGTNAEQAREMLAHSALAITPASDLTDAAQKAVTLAAKGSQKKMSDK
;
A
#
# COMPACT_ATOMS: atom_id res chain seq x y z
N ASP A 1 26.14 -29.48 -5.92
CA ASP A 1 25.54 -28.14 -6.01
C ASP A 1 24.75 -27.87 -4.73
N ALA A 2 24.70 -26.62 -4.26
CA ALA A 2 24.06 -26.25 -3.00
C ALA A 2 23.47 -24.83 -3.03
N LYS A 3 22.29 -24.67 -2.43
CA LYS A 3 21.67 -23.36 -2.16
C LYS A 3 21.54 -23.18 -0.65
N ILE A 4 22.08 -22.07 -0.15
CA ILE A 4 22.02 -21.71 1.27
C ILE A 4 21.20 -20.42 1.37
N ASN A 5 20.12 -20.43 2.17
CA ASN A 5 19.38 -19.22 2.51
C ASN A 5 19.82 -18.74 3.88
N ILE A 6 20.14 -17.46 3.99
CA ILE A 6 20.58 -16.84 5.24
C ILE A 6 19.40 -16.12 5.90
N ASP A 7 19.25 -16.28 7.21
CA ASP A 7 18.30 -15.49 7.99
C ASP A 7 18.77 -14.02 8.01
N ALA A 8 18.02 -13.16 7.31
CA ALA A 8 18.30 -11.74 7.19
C ALA A 8 18.33 -11.05 8.57
N ASN A 9 17.53 -11.51 9.54
CA ASN A 9 17.48 -10.93 10.88
C ASN A 9 18.77 -11.19 11.69
N ALA A 10 19.61 -12.13 11.26
CA ALA A 10 20.89 -12.42 11.90
C ALA A 10 22.07 -11.67 11.25
N LEU A 11 21.87 -10.95 10.14
CA LEU A 11 22.96 -10.32 9.38
C LEU A 11 23.72 -9.25 10.17
N PHE A 12 23.07 -8.57 11.12
CA PHE A 12 23.72 -7.56 11.98
C PHE A 12 24.93 -8.12 12.76
N ARG A 13 24.92 -9.43 13.06
CA ARG A 13 26.00 -10.16 13.75
C ARG A 13 26.83 -11.04 12.80
N GLN A 14 26.57 -11.01 11.49
CA GLN A 14 27.24 -11.83 10.46
C GLN A 14 27.82 -10.95 9.35
N LYS A 15 28.68 -9.98 9.71
CA LYS A 15 29.22 -8.96 8.79
C LYS A 15 29.80 -9.53 7.48
N LYS A 16 30.58 -10.60 7.57
CA LYS A 16 31.19 -11.27 6.41
C LYS A 16 30.17 -11.82 5.41
N LEU A 17 29.00 -12.26 5.88
CA LEU A 17 27.91 -12.73 5.00
C LEU A 17 27.12 -11.56 4.43
N ALA A 18 26.92 -10.49 5.21
CA ALA A 18 26.25 -9.28 4.74
C ALA A 18 27.00 -8.60 3.58
N GLU A 19 28.34 -8.61 3.62
CA GLU A 19 29.21 -8.08 2.55
C GLU A 19 29.12 -8.89 1.24
N GLN A 20 28.63 -10.13 1.29
CA GLN A 20 28.44 -10.98 0.10
C GLN A 20 27.08 -10.76 -0.59
N ARG A 21 26.26 -9.83 -0.10
CA ARG A 21 24.95 -9.51 -0.69
C ARG A 21 25.11 -8.95 -2.10
N ASP A 22 24.58 -9.66 -3.08
CA ASP A 22 24.51 -9.19 -4.47
C ASP A 22 23.15 -8.53 -4.74
N ALA A 23 23.13 -7.20 -4.66
CA ALA A 23 21.93 -6.40 -4.89
C ALA A 23 21.43 -6.41 -6.35
N SER A 24 22.18 -6.97 -7.30
CA SER A 24 21.75 -7.13 -8.70
C SER A 24 20.79 -8.30 -8.90
N GLN A 25 20.73 -9.23 -7.95
CA GLN A 25 19.84 -10.39 -7.97
C GLN A 25 18.49 -10.13 -7.28
N GLU A 26 18.29 -8.93 -6.74
CA GLU A 26 17.09 -8.54 -6.02
C GLU A 26 16.16 -7.70 -6.91
N ASP A 27 14.85 -7.76 -6.64
CA ASP A 27 13.91 -6.87 -7.30
C ASP A 27 14.20 -5.41 -6.92
N PRO A 28 14.38 -4.50 -7.89
CA PRO A 28 14.73 -3.10 -7.60
C PRO A 28 13.69 -2.35 -6.76
N ILE A 29 12.40 -2.68 -6.91
CA ILE A 29 11.30 -2.05 -6.17
C ILE A 29 11.29 -2.56 -4.74
N GLU A 30 11.45 -3.87 -4.53
CA GLU A 30 11.54 -4.47 -3.19
C GLU A 30 12.77 -3.94 -2.42
N ARG A 31 13.90 -3.80 -3.12
CA ARG A 31 15.12 -3.21 -2.54
C ARG A 31 14.91 -1.75 -2.14
N GLN A 32 14.31 -0.94 -3.02
CA GLN A 32 14.00 0.46 -2.72
C GLN A 32 12.99 0.58 -1.57
N ALA A 33 12.03 -0.34 -1.47
CA ALA A 33 11.10 -0.40 -0.36
C ALA A 33 11.82 -0.66 0.98
N ALA A 34 12.77 -1.60 0.98
CA ALA A 34 13.56 -1.93 2.16
C ALA A 34 14.39 -0.76 2.70
N GLU A 35 14.87 0.15 1.84
CA GLU A 35 15.57 1.38 2.25
C GLU A 35 14.68 2.34 3.07
N HIS A 36 13.36 2.20 2.97
CA HIS A 36 12.37 2.99 3.69
C HIS A 36 11.66 2.21 4.81
N ASP A 37 12.20 1.05 5.20
CA ASP A 37 11.56 0.11 6.14
C ASP A 37 10.16 -0.36 5.68
N LEU A 38 9.95 -0.47 4.36
CA LEU A 38 8.71 -0.96 3.77
C LEU A 38 8.90 -2.39 3.31
N ASN A 39 7.96 -3.28 3.65
CA ASN A 39 7.94 -4.64 3.11
C ASN A 39 7.03 -4.63 1.88
N TYR A 40 7.61 -4.71 0.69
CA TYR A 40 6.89 -4.69 -0.58
C TYR A 40 7.15 -5.98 -1.35
N VAL A 41 6.13 -6.51 -2.02
CA VAL A 41 6.27 -7.59 -3.01
C VAL A 41 5.40 -7.26 -4.21
N SER A 42 5.97 -7.36 -5.41
CA SER A 42 5.27 -7.09 -6.67
C SER A 42 4.32 -8.24 -7.04
N LEU A 43 3.10 -7.92 -7.48
CA LEU A 43 2.15 -8.87 -8.07
C LEU A 43 1.67 -8.38 -9.45
N ASP A 44 1.01 -9.24 -10.21
CA ASP A 44 0.59 -8.95 -11.59
C ASP A 44 -0.75 -8.22 -11.73
N GLY A 45 -1.41 -7.88 -10.62
CA GLY A 45 -2.72 -7.23 -10.63
C GLY A 45 -2.69 -5.72 -10.91
N ASP A 46 -3.83 -5.10 -10.68
CA ASP A 46 -4.12 -3.70 -11.00
C ASP A 46 -4.68 -2.89 -9.81
N ILE A 47 -4.93 -3.52 -8.66
CA ILE A 47 -5.36 -2.86 -7.44
C ILE A 47 -4.22 -2.90 -6.43
N ALA A 48 -3.59 -1.76 -6.21
CA ALA A 48 -2.51 -1.66 -5.23
C ALA A 48 -3.04 -1.61 -3.80
N CYS A 49 -2.29 -2.17 -2.86
CA CYS A 49 -2.63 -2.19 -1.44
C CYS A 49 -1.56 -1.44 -0.66
N MET A 50 -1.96 -0.68 0.36
CA MET A 50 -1.07 -0.11 1.38
C MET A 50 -1.69 -0.37 2.75
N VAL A 51 -1.01 -1.17 3.57
CA VAL A 51 -1.59 -1.71 4.81
C VAL A 51 -0.56 -1.65 5.94
N ASN A 52 -0.99 -1.55 7.19
CA ASN A 52 -0.12 -1.78 8.35
C ASN A 52 -0.33 -3.19 8.93
N GLY A 53 0.75 -3.95 9.03
CA GLY A 53 0.78 -5.33 9.49
C GLY A 53 0.62 -6.35 8.36
N ALA A 54 1.60 -7.25 8.24
CA ALA A 54 1.65 -8.28 7.20
C ALA A 54 0.39 -9.16 7.13
N GLY A 55 -0.18 -9.56 8.27
CA GLY A 55 -1.42 -10.35 8.30
C GLY A 55 -2.62 -9.63 7.69
N LEU A 56 -2.77 -8.34 8.00
CA LEU A 56 -3.84 -7.51 7.43
C LEU A 56 -3.60 -7.24 5.94
N ALA A 57 -2.32 -7.09 5.53
CA ALA A 57 -1.96 -6.91 4.13
C ALA A 57 -2.35 -8.13 3.28
N MET A 58 -2.07 -9.35 3.78
CA MET A 58 -2.51 -10.60 3.14
C MET A 58 -4.03 -10.69 3.06
N ALA A 59 -4.73 -10.47 4.17
CA ALA A 59 -6.20 -10.51 4.20
C ALA A 59 -6.85 -9.48 3.26
N THR A 60 -6.21 -8.31 3.09
CA THR A 60 -6.68 -7.26 2.17
C THR A 60 -6.57 -7.70 0.71
N MET A 61 -5.43 -8.30 0.33
CA MET A 61 -5.25 -8.87 -1.01
C MET A 61 -6.25 -9.99 -1.28
N ASP A 62 -6.48 -10.87 -0.30
CA ASP A 62 -7.43 -11.97 -0.40
C ASP A 62 -8.86 -11.46 -0.62
N LEU A 63 -9.28 -10.41 0.10
CA LEU A 63 -10.61 -9.80 -0.08
C LEU A 63 -10.76 -9.11 -1.44
N ILE A 64 -9.72 -8.43 -1.93
CA ILE A 64 -9.71 -7.88 -3.29
C ILE A 64 -9.93 -9.02 -4.30
N LYS A 65 -9.21 -10.14 -4.15
CA LYS A 65 -9.33 -11.30 -5.03
C LYS A 65 -10.71 -11.96 -4.93
N LEU A 66 -11.23 -12.11 -3.71
CA LEU A 66 -12.54 -12.69 -3.42
C LEU A 66 -13.66 -11.90 -4.11
N HIS A 67 -13.54 -10.57 -4.19
CA HIS A 67 -14.49 -9.70 -4.88
C HIS A 67 -14.20 -9.52 -6.39
N GLY A 68 -13.30 -10.32 -6.97
CA GLY A 68 -13.04 -10.35 -8.41
C GLY A 68 -11.99 -9.36 -8.91
N GLY A 69 -11.30 -8.66 -8.02
CA GLY A 69 -10.14 -7.83 -8.34
C GLY A 69 -8.83 -8.61 -8.43
N ASN A 70 -7.76 -7.93 -8.85
CA ASN A 70 -6.42 -8.51 -8.82
C ASN A 70 -5.47 -7.59 -8.03
N PRO A 71 -4.93 -8.04 -6.88
CA PRO A 71 -3.98 -7.24 -6.13
C PRO A 71 -2.68 -7.05 -6.92
N ALA A 72 -2.19 -5.82 -7.00
CA ALA A 72 -0.99 -5.43 -7.74
C ALA A 72 0.29 -5.53 -6.90
N ASN A 73 0.15 -5.58 -5.57
CA ASN A 73 1.27 -5.70 -4.66
C ASN A 73 0.82 -6.16 -3.27
N PHE A 74 1.76 -6.72 -2.52
CA PHE A 74 1.76 -6.73 -1.07
C PHE A 74 2.53 -5.49 -0.61
N LEU A 75 2.05 -4.78 0.40
CA LEU A 75 2.81 -3.72 1.07
C LEU A 75 2.39 -3.56 2.51
N ASP A 76 3.34 -3.81 3.41
CA ASP A 76 3.25 -3.50 4.83
C ASP A 76 4.11 -2.27 5.17
N VAL A 77 3.47 -1.18 5.62
CA VAL A 77 4.12 0.07 6.05
C VAL A 77 4.52 0.07 7.54
N GLY A 78 4.23 -1.01 8.26
CA GLY A 78 4.50 -1.19 9.69
C GLY A 78 3.56 -0.39 10.60
N GLY A 79 3.73 -0.54 11.92
CA GLY A 79 2.86 0.08 12.93
C GLY A 79 2.96 1.62 13.02
N GLY A 80 4.04 2.21 12.50
CA GLY A 80 4.26 3.66 12.46
C GLY A 80 4.18 4.17 11.02
N ALA A 81 2.97 4.43 10.54
CA ALA A 81 2.70 4.97 9.20
C ALA A 81 2.92 6.50 9.18
N THR A 82 4.18 6.96 9.25
CA THR A 82 4.51 8.40 9.15
C THR A 82 4.21 8.94 7.74
N ALA A 83 4.07 10.26 7.61
CA ALA A 83 3.79 10.90 6.32
C ALA A 83 4.88 10.61 5.27
N GLU A 84 6.15 10.52 5.68
CA GLU A 84 7.28 10.19 4.80
C GLU A 84 7.17 8.76 4.27
N ARG A 85 6.87 7.79 5.15
CA ARG A 85 6.69 6.38 4.78
C ARG A 85 5.50 6.19 3.86
N VAL A 86 4.37 6.83 4.16
CA VAL A 86 3.17 6.82 3.31
C VAL A 86 3.48 7.43 1.93
N THR A 87 4.23 8.53 1.89
CA THR A 87 4.65 9.17 0.63
C THR A 87 5.58 8.28 -0.20
N ALA A 88 6.56 7.64 0.44
CA ALA A 88 7.45 6.68 -0.22
C ALA A 88 6.67 5.48 -0.78
N ALA A 89 5.74 4.95 0.01
CA ALA A 89 4.83 3.88 -0.39
C ALA A 89 3.98 4.26 -1.63
N PHE A 90 3.40 5.47 -1.66
CA PHE A 90 2.67 5.95 -2.85
C PHE A 90 3.56 6.03 -4.09
N LYS A 91 4.80 6.51 -3.96
CA LYS A 91 5.76 6.58 -5.09
C LYS A 91 6.09 5.18 -5.63
N LEU A 92 6.33 4.21 -4.75
CA LEU A 92 6.58 2.82 -5.13
C LEU A 92 5.37 2.22 -5.87
N ILE A 93 4.17 2.37 -5.32
CA ILE A 93 2.93 1.90 -5.94
C ILE A 93 2.74 2.50 -7.34
N LEU A 94 2.93 3.81 -7.49
CA LEU A 94 2.70 4.53 -8.75
C LEU A 94 3.83 4.38 -9.79
N SER A 95 4.95 3.76 -9.40
CA SER A 95 5.95 3.29 -10.35
C SER A 95 5.37 2.19 -11.26
N ASN A 96 4.48 1.35 -10.72
CA ASN A 96 3.76 0.33 -11.47
C ASN A 96 2.60 0.94 -12.29
N LYS A 97 2.78 1.01 -13.62
CA LYS A 97 1.79 1.59 -14.54
C LYS A 97 0.53 0.73 -14.75
N LYS A 98 0.52 -0.51 -14.26
CA LYS A 98 -0.66 -1.38 -14.28
C LYS A 98 -1.70 -0.94 -13.24
N VAL A 99 -1.30 -0.24 -12.18
CA VAL A 99 -2.19 0.17 -11.08
C VAL A 99 -3.32 1.08 -11.58
N ARG A 100 -4.55 0.73 -11.22
CA ARG A 100 -5.81 1.40 -11.58
C ARG A 100 -6.58 1.92 -10.38
N ALA A 101 -6.35 1.38 -9.19
CA ALA A 101 -6.87 1.89 -7.92
C ALA A 101 -5.88 1.57 -6.80
N ILE A 102 -5.91 2.36 -5.73
CA ILE A 102 -5.11 2.13 -4.52
C ILE A 102 -6.08 1.96 -3.35
N LEU A 103 -5.94 0.87 -2.61
CA LEU A 103 -6.64 0.62 -1.36
C LEU A 103 -5.67 0.80 -0.20
N VAL A 104 -5.91 1.84 0.59
CA VAL A 104 -5.23 2.09 1.87
C VAL A 104 -6.10 1.51 2.97
N ASN A 105 -5.61 0.50 3.69
CA ASN A 105 -6.32 -0.11 4.80
C ASN A 105 -5.43 -0.08 6.05
N ILE A 106 -5.70 0.83 6.96
CA ILE A 106 -4.86 1.03 8.15
C ILE A 106 -5.70 0.88 9.42
N PHE A 107 -5.19 0.09 10.37
CA PHE A 107 -5.74 -0.02 11.71
C PHE A 107 -4.93 0.85 12.68
N GLY A 108 -5.47 2.01 13.05
CA GLY A 108 -4.92 2.95 14.02
C GLY A 108 -5.17 2.51 15.46
N GLY A 109 -4.29 1.66 16.00
CA GLY A 109 -4.27 1.32 17.42
C GLY A 109 -3.67 2.45 18.26
N ILE A 110 -2.35 2.40 18.43
CA ILE A 110 -1.58 3.41 19.20
C ILE A 110 -1.57 4.77 18.48
N VAL A 111 -1.46 4.75 17.15
CA VAL A 111 -1.53 5.97 16.34
C VAL A 111 -2.99 6.26 15.99
N ARG A 112 -3.42 7.50 16.19
CA ARG A 112 -4.80 7.92 15.92
C ARG A 112 -5.07 8.03 14.41
N CYS A 113 -6.25 7.62 13.97
CA CYS A 113 -6.64 7.61 12.57
C CYS A 113 -6.70 9.01 11.94
N ASP A 114 -6.99 10.07 12.71
CA ASP A 114 -7.05 11.44 12.19
C ASP A 114 -5.66 11.93 11.73
N LEU A 115 -4.59 11.58 12.45
CA LEU A 115 -3.21 11.87 12.05
C LEU A 115 -2.81 11.07 10.80
N ILE A 116 -3.27 9.81 10.71
CA ILE A 116 -3.02 8.95 9.55
C ILE A 116 -3.75 9.50 8.31
N ALA A 117 -5.01 9.92 8.47
CA ALA A 117 -5.78 10.57 7.41
C ALA A 117 -5.09 11.84 6.90
N GLU A 118 -4.59 12.69 7.79
CA GLU A 118 -3.80 13.86 7.43
C GLU A 118 -2.55 13.48 6.61
N GLY A 119 -1.79 12.49 7.08
CA GLY A 119 -0.62 11.97 6.35
C GLY A 119 -0.96 11.45 4.96
N VAL A 120 -2.07 10.72 4.81
CA VAL A 120 -2.56 10.23 3.51
C VAL A 120 -2.95 11.39 2.59
N MET A 121 -3.70 12.39 3.09
CA MET A 121 -4.10 13.56 2.30
C MET A 121 -2.88 14.37 1.82
N ILE A 122 -1.89 14.57 2.69
CA ILE A 122 -0.62 15.24 2.36
C ILE A 122 0.10 14.46 1.26
N ALA A 123 0.27 13.14 1.43
CA ALA A 123 0.95 12.28 0.47
C ALA A 123 0.25 12.29 -0.89
N VAL A 124 -1.08 12.18 -0.92
CA VAL A 124 -1.88 12.22 -2.15
C VAL A 124 -1.68 13.55 -2.89
N LYS A 125 -1.69 14.66 -2.16
CA LYS A 125 -1.47 16.00 -2.73
C LYS A 125 -0.05 16.20 -3.25
N GLN A 126 0.96 15.71 -2.53
CA GLN A 126 2.36 15.84 -2.92
C GLN A 126 2.73 14.97 -4.12
N VAL A 127 2.23 13.73 -4.17
CA VAL A 127 2.59 12.77 -5.22
C VAL A 127 1.77 12.99 -6.49
N GLY A 128 0.58 13.59 -6.41
CA GLY A 128 -0.28 13.83 -7.57
C GLY A 128 -0.92 12.55 -8.08
N VAL A 129 -1.72 11.90 -7.22
CA VAL A 129 -2.35 10.61 -7.55
C VAL A 129 -3.47 10.78 -8.57
N SER A 130 -3.36 10.09 -9.71
CA SER A 130 -4.34 10.14 -10.82
C SER A 130 -5.31 8.96 -10.84
N VAL A 131 -5.09 7.97 -9.98
CA VAL A 131 -5.98 6.80 -9.81
C VAL A 131 -6.84 6.97 -8.54
N PRO A 132 -8.04 6.39 -8.48
CA PRO A 132 -8.87 6.46 -7.28
C PRO A 132 -8.16 5.87 -6.06
N VAL A 133 -8.24 6.59 -4.94
CA VAL A 133 -7.70 6.14 -3.65
C VAL A 133 -8.86 5.81 -2.72
N ILE A 134 -8.97 4.54 -2.33
CA ILE A 134 -9.96 4.05 -1.37
C ILE A 134 -9.26 3.96 -0.02
N VAL A 135 -9.84 4.55 1.01
CA VAL A 135 -9.20 4.62 2.33
C VAL A 135 -10.15 4.04 3.38
N ARG A 136 -9.70 2.98 4.05
CA ARG A 136 -10.34 2.41 5.23
C ARG A 136 -9.42 2.62 6.43
N LEU A 137 -9.90 3.38 7.41
CA LEU A 137 -9.22 3.61 8.68
C LEU A 137 -10.09 3.10 9.80
N GLU A 138 -9.51 2.30 10.70
CA GLU A 138 -10.20 1.83 11.90
C GLU A 138 -9.35 1.82 13.15
N GLY A 139 -10.01 1.91 14.31
CA GLY A 139 -9.38 2.13 15.60
C GLY A 139 -9.64 3.54 16.14
N THR A 140 -8.65 4.10 16.84
CA THR A 140 -8.79 5.37 17.57
C THR A 140 -9.09 6.53 16.62
N ASN A 141 -10.16 7.29 16.86
CA ASN A 141 -10.63 8.42 16.04
C ASN A 141 -10.99 8.07 14.57
N ALA A 142 -11.36 6.82 14.29
CA ALA A 142 -11.72 6.38 12.95
C ALA A 142 -12.87 7.17 12.31
N GLU A 143 -13.92 7.50 13.07
CA GLU A 143 -15.05 8.29 12.56
C GLU A 143 -14.63 9.70 12.13
N GLN A 144 -13.91 10.41 13.00
CA GLN A 144 -13.35 11.72 12.68
C GLN A 144 -12.45 11.68 11.44
N ALA A 145 -11.59 10.66 11.34
CA ALA A 145 -10.73 10.48 10.18
C ALA A 145 -11.52 10.24 8.88
N ARG A 146 -12.59 9.44 8.96
CA ARG A 146 -13.50 9.18 7.83
C ARG A 146 -14.18 10.46 7.37
N GLU A 147 -14.65 11.29 8.30
CA GLU A 147 -15.21 12.61 8.00
C GLU A 147 -14.18 13.53 7.34
N MET A 148 -12.94 13.59 7.86
CA MET A 148 -11.86 14.38 7.27
C MET A 148 -11.59 13.99 5.81
N LEU A 149 -11.55 12.68 5.53
CA LEU A 149 -11.35 12.17 4.17
C LEU A 149 -12.54 12.50 3.26
N ALA A 150 -13.77 12.38 3.75
CA ALA A 150 -15.00 12.67 3.01
C ALA A 150 -15.14 14.14 2.61
N HIS A 151 -14.71 15.05 3.48
CA HIS A 151 -14.74 16.50 3.23
C HIS A 151 -13.48 17.01 2.50
N SER A 152 -12.53 16.13 2.20
CA SER A 152 -11.34 16.50 1.44
C SER A 152 -11.72 16.81 -0.02
N ALA A 153 -11.11 17.84 -0.61
CA ALA A 153 -11.24 18.12 -2.05
C ALA A 153 -10.42 17.15 -2.92
N LEU A 154 -9.89 16.06 -2.33
CA LEU A 154 -9.07 15.08 -3.00
C LEU A 154 -9.94 13.94 -3.54
N ALA A 155 -9.48 13.23 -4.57
CA ALA A 155 -10.15 12.05 -5.12
C ALA A 155 -9.99 10.81 -4.21
N ILE A 156 -10.38 10.95 -2.94
CA ILE A 156 -10.31 9.94 -1.91
C ILE A 156 -11.72 9.45 -1.60
N THR A 157 -11.91 8.13 -1.61
CA THR A 157 -13.17 7.49 -1.26
C THR A 157 -13.03 6.80 0.10
N PRO A 158 -13.63 7.32 1.17
CA PRO A 158 -13.63 6.63 2.46
C PRO A 158 -14.48 5.34 2.40
N ALA A 159 -14.05 4.33 3.14
CA ALA A 159 -14.77 3.06 3.32
C ALA A 159 -15.16 2.83 4.79
N SER A 160 -16.29 2.15 5.01
CA SER A 160 -16.80 1.84 6.34
C SER A 160 -16.06 0.69 6.99
N ASP A 161 -15.82 -0.38 6.22
CA ASP A 161 -15.22 -1.63 6.64
C ASP A 161 -14.38 -2.24 5.50
N LEU A 162 -13.74 -3.39 5.77
CA LEU A 162 -12.82 -4.00 4.82
C LEU A 162 -13.50 -4.56 3.58
N THR A 163 -14.72 -5.08 3.72
CA THR A 163 -15.51 -5.62 2.58
C THR A 163 -15.95 -4.48 1.67
N ASP A 164 -16.48 -3.39 2.24
CA ASP A 164 -16.82 -2.17 1.52
C ASP A 164 -15.59 -1.59 0.78
N ALA A 165 -14.44 -1.53 1.46
CA ALA A 165 -13.19 -1.05 0.87
C ALA A 165 -12.79 -1.88 -0.36
N ALA A 166 -12.82 -3.21 -0.25
CA ALA A 166 -12.48 -4.12 -1.34
C ALA A 166 -13.44 -3.96 -2.53
N GLN A 167 -14.75 -3.95 -2.29
CA GLN A 167 -15.76 -3.79 -3.34
C GLN A 167 -15.63 -2.44 -4.06
N LYS A 168 -15.41 -1.35 -3.32
CA LYS A 168 -15.14 -0.02 -3.89
C LYS A 168 -13.88 -0.03 -4.74
N ALA A 169 -12.80 -0.63 -4.27
CA ALA A 169 -11.54 -0.71 -5.01
C ALA A 169 -11.70 -1.47 -6.33
N VAL A 170 -12.37 -2.63 -6.32
CA VAL A 170 -12.67 -3.41 -7.52
C VAL A 170 -13.53 -2.60 -8.51
N THR A 171 -14.59 -1.99 -8.02
CA THR A 171 -15.51 -1.20 -8.86
C THR A 171 -14.81 -0.01 -9.50
N LEU A 172 -13.99 0.72 -8.74
CA LEU A 172 -13.29 1.91 -9.21
C LEU A 172 -12.13 1.57 -10.15
N ALA A 173 -11.41 0.47 -9.91
CA ALA A 173 -10.39 -0.04 -10.82
C ALA A 173 -10.96 -0.37 -12.21
N ALA A 174 -12.12 -1.05 -12.25
CA ALA A 174 -12.80 -1.38 -13.50
C ALA A 174 -13.21 -0.13 -14.30
N LYS A 175 -13.72 0.91 -13.63
CA LYS A 175 -14.06 2.20 -14.28
C LYS A 175 -12.84 2.94 -14.83
N GLY A 176 -11.71 2.90 -14.11
CA GLY A 176 -10.45 3.50 -14.56
C GLY A 176 -9.88 2.83 -15.82
N SER A 177 -10.13 1.54 -16.00
CA SER A 177 -9.76 0.80 -17.22
C SER A 177 -10.60 1.19 -18.44
N GLN A 178 -11.89 1.47 -18.25
CA GLN A 178 -12.80 1.89 -19.35
C GLN A 178 -12.47 3.30 -19.86
N LYS A 179 -12.19 4.25 -18.95
CA LYS A 179 -11.88 5.64 -19.32
C LYS A 179 -10.59 5.78 -20.14
N LYS A 180 -9.57 4.93 -19.88
CA LYS A 180 -8.34 4.91 -20.68
C LYS A 180 -8.51 4.30 -22.09
N MET A 181 -9.59 3.55 -22.31
CA MET A 181 -9.89 2.92 -23.61
C MET A 181 -10.69 3.86 -24.53
N SER A 182 -11.46 4.79 -23.97
CA SER A 182 -12.20 5.82 -24.72
C SER A 182 -11.38 7.04 -25.09
N ASP A 183 -10.25 7.26 -24.42
CA ASP A 183 -9.32 8.37 -24.68
C ASP A 183 -8.18 7.99 -25.66
N LYS A 184 -8.26 6.81 -26.29
CA LYS A 184 -7.39 6.33 -27.38
C LYS A 184 -8.19 6.20 -28.66
#